data_AF-A0A936MCU5-F1
#
_entry.id   AF-A0A936MCU5-F1
#
_cell.length_a   1.000
_cell.length_b   1.000
_cell.length_c   1.000
_cell.angle_alpha   90.00
_cell.angle_beta   90.00
_cell.angle_gamma   90.00
#
_symmetry.space_group_name_H-M   'P 1'
#
loop_
_entity.id
_entity.type
_entity.pdbx_description
1 polymer ?
#
loop_
_entity_poly.entity_id
_entity_poly.type
_entity_poly.pdbx_seq_one_letter_code
_entity_poly.pdbx_strand_id
1 'polypeptide(L)'
;MKHFILIFAILLNIQEMYSQSLSLFGIDVSNFPTIKGKFYSFYADVKQQRPSSGELSIRENGVARTLTNVRCPPFQPPKAISSVLVVDVRGSMKMSNGNESNMELAKSAARTWVNELPLGKSECAITF
;
A
#
# COMPACT_ATOMS: atom_id res chain seq x y z
N MET A 1 37.16 -28.75 2.70
CA MET A 1 37.46 -27.33 3.03
C MET A 1 37.04 -26.37 1.91
N LYS A 2 37.43 -26.58 0.64
CA LYS A 2 37.03 -25.70 -0.49
C LYS A 2 35.49 -25.52 -0.66
N HIS A 3 34.70 -26.58 -0.51
CA HIS A 3 33.23 -26.48 -0.61
C HIS A 3 32.58 -25.70 0.55
N PHE A 4 33.15 -25.75 1.75
CA PHE A 4 32.66 -24.96 2.90
C PHE A 4 32.92 -23.46 2.71
N ILE A 5 34.06 -23.09 2.12
CA ILE A 5 34.37 -21.69 1.77
C ILE A 5 33.40 -21.19 0.70
N LEU A 6 33.06 -22.02 -0.28
CA LEU A 6 32.09 -21.67 -1.33
C LEU A 6 30.69 -21.43 -0.76
N ILE A 7 30.23 -22.29 0.15
CA ILE A 7 28.92 -22.14 0.81
C ILE A 7 28.89 -20.87 1.68
N PHE A 8 29.97 -20.59 2.41
CA PHE A 8 30.09 -19.37 3.21
C PHE A 8 30.07 -18.10 2.33
N ALA A 9 30.72 -18.13 1.16
CA ALA A 9 30.69 -17.02 0.21
C ALA A 9 29.29 -16.77 -0.40
N ILE A 10 28.49 -17.81 -0.63
CA ILE A 10 27.12 -17.68 -1.15
C ILE A 10 26.19 -17.05 -0.09
N LEU A 11 26.34 -17.43 1.18
CA LEU A 11 25.53 -16.89 2.28
C LEU A 11 25.78 -15.40 2.57
N LEU A 12 26.94 -14.86 2.19
CA LEU A 12 27.27 -13.43 2.31
C LEU A 12 26.56 -12.53 1.28
N ASN A 13 25.90 -13.11 0.27
CA ASN A 13 25.20 -12.37 -0.79
C ASN A 13 23.69 -12.18 -0.54
N ILE A 14 23.20 -12.50 0.66
CA ILE A 14 21.80 -12.24 1.02
C ILE A 14 21.66 -10.76 1.37
N GLN A 15 21.54 -9.91 0.36
CA GLN A 15 21.22 -8.50 0.51
C GLN A 15 19.71 -8.31 0.42
N GLU A 16 19.13 -7.52 1.32
CA GLU A 16 17.73 -7.11 1.22
C GLU A 16 17.59 -6.11 0.06
N MET A 17 16.95 -6.54 -1.03
CA MET A 17 16.64 -5.65 -2.14
C MET A 17 15.31 -4.95 -1.87
N TYR A 18 15.37 -3.72 -1.35
CA TYR A 18 14.18 -2.90 -1.16
C TYR A 18 13.67 -2.38 -2.51
N SER A 19 12.47 -2.81 -2.90
CA SER A 19 11.80 -2.26 -4.07
C SER A 19 11.11 -0.95 -3.70
N GLN A 20 11.46 0.11 -4.43
CA GLN A 20 10.68 1.34 -4.45
C GLN A 20 9.76 1.29 -5.66
N SER A 21 8.51 1.71 -5.50
CA SER A 21 7.58 1.81 -6.62
C SER A 21 7.10 3.24 -6.79
N LEU A 22 6.99 3.66 -8.06
CA LEU A 22 6.41 4.95 -8.43
C LEU A 22 5.40 4.71 -9.55
N SER A 23 4.19 5.22 -9.37
CA SER A 23 3.09 5.11 -10.32
C SER A 23 2.63 6.51 -10.71
N LEU A 24 2.74 6.86 -11.99
CA LEU A 24 2.29 8.12 -12.57
C LEU A 24 0.95 7.89 -13.29
N PHE A 25 -0.04 8.74 -13.04
CA PHE A 25 -1.39 8.60 -13.58
C PHE A 25 -2.09 9.96 -13.71
N GLY A 26 -3.26 9.98 -14.34
CA GLY A 26 -4.08 11.19 -14.48
C GLY A 26 -3.33 12.32 -15.17
N ILE A 27 -2.67 12.00 -16.28
CA ILE A 27 -1.88 12.95 -17.07
C ILE A 27 -2.85 13.94 -17.75
N ASP A 28 -2.60 15.23 -17.54
CA ASP A 28 -3.35 16.34 -18.14
C ASP A 28 -2.41 17.13 -19.06
N VAL A 29 -2.75 17.14 -20.34
CA VAL A 29 -2.00 17.80 -21.43
C VAL A 29 -2.71 19.04 -21.97
N SER A 30 -3.82 19.47 -21.36
CA SER A 30 -4.68 20.56 -21.85
C SER A 30 -3.96 21.91 -22.01
N ASN A 31 -2.86 22.12 -21.28
CA ASN A 31 -2.10 23.38 -21.25
C ASN A 31 -0.67 23.22 -21.78
N PHE A 32 -0.51 22.41 -22.83
CA PHE A 32 0.78 22.21 -23.49
C PHE A 32 1.48 23.56 -23.78
N PRO A 33 2.79 23.72 -23.50
CA PRO A 33 3.79 22.68 -23.17
C PRO A 33 3.84 22.24 -21.70
N THR A 34 3.00 22.80 -20.83
CA THR A 34 2.96 22.40 -19.42
C THR A 34 2.07 21.18 -19.25
N ILE A 35 2.67 20.05 -18.88
CA ILE A 35 1.97 18.79 -18.59
C ILE A 35 1.87 18.62 -17.08
N LYS A 36 0.70 18.20 -16.61
CA LYS A 36 0.46 17.87 -15.20
C LYS A 36 0.19 16.38 -15.06
N GLY A 37 0.51 15.83 -13.90
CA GLY A 37 0.23 14.43 -13.57
C GLY A 37 0.13 14.24 -12.07
N LYS A 38 -0.47 13.12 -11.68
CA LYS A 38 -0.54 12.68 -10.29
C LYS A 38 0.35 11.45 -10.13
N PHE A 39 0.94 11.27 -8.97
CA PHE A 39 1.73 10.08 -8.71
C PHE A 39 1.56 9.55 -7.30
N TYR A 40 1.83 8.26 -7.14
CA TYR A 40 2.12 7.63 -5.86
C TYR A 40 3.55 7.13 -5.85
N SER A 41 4.19 7.19 -4.69
CA SER A 41 5.50 6.60 -4.44
C SER A 41 5.48 5.82 -3.13
N PHE A 42 5.99 4.59 -3.15
CA PHE A 42 6.03 3.70 -2.00
C PHE A 42 7.41 3.08 -1.83
N TYR A 43 7.75 2.77 -0.58
CA TYR A 43 8.92 1.97 -0.21
C TYR A 43 8.49 0.52 0.10
N ALA A 44 9.46 -0.36 0.31
CA ALA A 44 9.29 -1.82 0.43
C ALA A 44 8.29 -2.29 1.52
N ASP A 45 8.01 -1.45 2.52
CA ASP A 45 7.07 -1.69 3.62
C ASP A 45 5.67 -1.10 3.37
N VAL A 46 5.33 -0.77 2.10
CA VAL A 46 4.09 -0.07 1.71
C VAL A 46 4.01 1.34 2.32
N LYS A 47 5.11 1.85 2.89
CA LYS A 47 5.16 3.21 3.41
C LYS A 47 5.21 4.20 2.27
N GLN A 48 4.18 5.04 2.20
CA GLN A 48 4.10 6.12 1.23
C GLN A 48 5.27 7.09 1.42
N GLN A 49 6.05 7.26 0.35
CA GLN A 49 7.11 8.26 0.24
C GLN A 49 6.54 9.59 -0.25
N ARG A 50 7.19 10.70 0.12
CA ARG A 50 6.79 12.07 -0.24
C ARG A 50 8.00 12.84 -0.80
N PRO A 51 8.53 12.44 -1.96
CA PRO A 51 9.73 13.03 -2.51
C PRO A 51 9.52 14.51 -2.88
N SER A 52 10.55 15.30 -2.67
CA SER A 52 10.67 16.67 -3.17
C SER A 52 11.02 16.69 -4.66
N SER A 53 10.96 17.86 -5.30
CA SER A 53 11.32 18.01 -6.71
C SER A 53 12.78 17.66 -7.00
N GLY A 54 13.69 17.81 -6.03
CA GLY A 54 15.12 17.48 -6.20
C GLY A 54 15.41 15.98 -6.18
N GLU A 55 14.48 15.16 -5.71
CA GLU A 55 14.60 13.71 -5.62
C GLU A 55 13.97 13.00 -6.82
N LEU A 56 13.31 13.76 -7.71
CA LEU A 56 12.61 13.24 -8.88
C LEU A 56 13.29 13.71 -10.17
N SER A 57 13.26 12.83 -11.16
CA SER A 57 13.59 13.19 -12.54
C SER A 57 12.56 12.56 -13.46
N ILE A 58 12.27 13.24 -14.56
CA ILE A 58 11.38 12.74 -15.60
C ILE A 58 12.06 12.87 -16.95
N ARG A 59 11.94 11.82 -17.76
CA ARG A 59 12.40 11.79 -19.14
C ARG A 59 11.23 11.47 -20.04
N GLU A 60 11.15 12.17 -21.15
CA GLU A 60 10.19 11.90 -22.22
C GLU A 60 11.00 11.50 -23.45
N ASN A 61 10.76 10.28 -23.96
CA ASN A 61 11.53 9.71 -25.07
C ASN A 61 13.05 9.78 -24.84
N GLY A 62 13.48 9.56 -23.59
CA GLY A 62 14.90 9.61 -23.19
C GLY A 62 15.44 11.02 -22.89
N VAL A 63 14.72 12.09 -23.25
CA VAL A 63 15.14 13.48 -23.03
C VAL A 63 14.69 13.97 -21.65
N ALA A 64 15.60 14.53 -20.86
CA ALA A 64 15.28 15.09 -19.54
C ALA A 64 14.32 16.28 -19.67
N ARG A 65 13.29 16.33 -18.81
CA ARG A 65 12.36 17.46 -18.72
C ARG A 65 12.49 18.15 -17.36
N THR A 66 12.20 19.44 -17.36
CA THR A 66 12.21 20.26 -16.16
C THR A 66 10.95 20.01 -15.34
N LEU A 67 11.12 19.53 -14.10
CA LEU A 67 10.04 19.50 -13.11
C LEU A 67 9.85 20.91 -12.56
N THR A 68 8.74 21.55 -12.91
CA THR A 68 8.44 22.92 -12.46
C THR A 68 7.80 22.97 -11.08
N ASN A 69 7.11 21.91 -10.66
CA ASN A 69 6.47 21.81 -9.35
C ASN A 69 6.24 20.34 -8.96
N VAL A 70 6.48 20.00 -7.69
CA VAL A 70 6.13 18.73 -7.07
C VAL A 70 5.45 19.03 -5.74
N ARG A 71 4.24 18.54 -5.55
CA ARG A 71 3.47 18.75 -4.32
C ARG A 71 3.02 17.41 -3.74
N CYS A 72 3.69 16.98 -2.68
CA CYS A 72 3.23 15.92 -1.80
C CYS A 72 2.70 16.53 -0.49
N PRO A 73 1.38 16.49 -0.24
CA PRO A 73 0.86 17.02 1.03
C PRO A 73 1.44 16.24 2.22
N PRO A 74 1.66 16.91 3.38
CA PRO A 74 2.20 16.26 4.56
C PRO A 74 1.28 15.13 5.02
N PHE A 75 1.82 14.21 5.81
CA PHE A 75 1.01 13.17 6.44
C PHE A 75 -0.10 13.83 7.26
N GLN A 76 -1.34 13.54 6.89
CA GLN A 76 -2.49 13.93 7.69
C GLN A 76 -2.82 12.80 8.65
N PRO A 77 -3.18 13.09 9.91
CA PRO A 77 -3.64 12.07 10.82
C PRO A 77 -4.84 11.33 10.21
N PRO A 78 -4.99 10.02 10.44
CA PRO A 78 -6.14 9.27 9.95
C PRO A 78 -7.44 9.96 10.33
N LYS A 79 -8.35 10.07 9.36
CA LYS A 79 -9.69 10.61 9.61
C LYS A 79 -10.51 9.53 10.31
N ALA A 80 -11.22 9.93 11.36
CA ALA A 80 -12.23 9.12 12.01
C ALA A 80 -13.24 8.58 10.99
N ILE A 81 -13.58 7.30 11.11
CA ILE A 81 -14.64 6.68 10.32
C ILE A 81 -15.69 6.07 11.24
N SER A 82 -16.95 6.14 10.81
CA SER A 82 -18.07 5.40 11.39
C SER A 82 -18.47 4.31 10.41
N SER A 83 -18.44 3.06 10.86
CA SER A 83 -18.65 1.89 10.01
C SER A 83 -19.68 0.93 10.60
N VAL A 84 -20.41 0.24 9.72
CA VAL A 84 -21.33 -0.83 10.11
C VAL A 84 -20.98 -2.07 9.31
N LEU A 85 -20.57 -3.14 9.99
CA LEU A 85 -20.35 -4.44 9.39
C LEU A 85 -21.64 -5.25 9.48
N VAL A 86 -22.26 -5.51 8.33
CA VAL A 86 -23.42 -6.38 8.19
C VAL A 86 -22.95 -7.71 7.60
N VAL A 87 -23.09 -8.78 8.38
CA VAL A 87 -22.63 -10.12 8.00
C VAL A 87 -23.84 -10.97 7.62
N ASP A 88 -23.76 -11.67 6.48
CA ASP A 88 -24.80 -12.64 6.09
C ASP A 88 -24.85 -13.81 7.09
N VAL A 89 -26.03 -14.39 7.32
CA VAL A 89 -26.27 -15.56 8.19
C VAL A 89 -26.92 -16.74 7.45
N ARG A 90 -27.04 -16.67 6.12
CA ARG A 90 -27.61 -17.75 5.30
C ARG A 90 -26.76 -19.03 5.35
N GLY A 91 -27.35 -20.14 4.89
CA GLY A 91 -26.75 -21.47 4.94
C GLY A 91 -25.34 -21.58 4.34
N SER A 92 -25.01 -20.78 3.33
CA SER A 92 -23.66 -20.68 2.75
C SER A 92 -22.60 -20.27 3.78
N MET A 93 -22.97 -19.59 4.85
CA MET A 93 -22.07 -19.17 5.91
C MET A 93 -21.66 -20.33 6.83
N LYS A 94 -22.41 -21.43 6.80
CA LYS A 94 -22.05 -22.68 7.49
C LYS A 94 -21.10 -23.55 6.67
N MET A 95 -20.92 -23.25 5.38
CA MET A 95 -20.00 -24.01 4.52
C MET A 95 -18.56 -23.74 4.96
N SER A 96 -17.74 -24.79 4.90
CA SER A 96 -16.31 -24.72 5.17
C SER A 96 -15.52 -24.86 3.88
N ASN A 97 -14.53 -23.99 3.66
CA ASN A 97 -13.54 -24.13 2.59
C ASN A 97 -12.17 -24.37 3.22
N GLY A 98 -12.02 -25.55 3.84
CA GLY A 98 -10.87 -25.90 4.67
C GLY A 98 -11.29 -26.24 6.10
N ASN A 99 -10.54 -25.76 7.09
CA ASN A 99 -10.74 -26.05 8.51
C ASN A 99 -11.75 -25.11 9.21
N GLU A 100 -12.18 -24.03 8.54
CA GLU A 100 -13.05 -23.00 9.13
C GLU A 100 -14.27 -22.72 8.25
N SER A 101 -15.41 -22.51 8.90
CA SER A 101 -16.62 -22.06 8.21
C SER A 101 -16.49 -20.60 7.74
N ASN A 102 -17.21 -20.24 6.69
CA ASN A 102 -17.33 -18.85 6.23
C ASN A 102 -17.76 -17.89 7.35
N MET A 103 -18.59 -18.35 8.28
CA MET A 103 -18.99 -17.57 9.46
C MET A 103 -17.82 -17.30 10.42
N GLU A 104 -16.95 -18.28 10.66
CA GLU A 104 -15.77 -18.07 11.51
C GLU A 104 -14.75 -17.14 10.85
N LEU A 105 -14.56 -17.26 9.53
CA LEU A 105 -13.76 -16.30 8.75
C LEU A 105 -14.32 -14.88 8.85
N ALA A 106 -15.64 -14.71 8.72
CA ALA A 106 -16.29 -13.41 8.83
C ALA A 106 -16.13 -12.79 10.24
N LYS A 107 -16.29 -13.59 11.30
CA LYS A 107 -16.05 -13.15 12.68
C LYS A 107 -14.59 -12.77 12.90
N SER A 108 -13.65 -13.55 12.39
CA SER A 108 -12.21 -13.26 12.49
C SER A 108 -11.88 -11.93 11.80
N ALA A 109 -12.36 -11.74 10.57
CA ALA A 109 -12.19 -10.48 9.83
C ALA A 109 -12.83 -9.29 10.56
N ALA A 110 -14.04 -9.46 11.12
CA ALA A 110 -14.71 -8.40 11.87
C ALA A 110 -13.95 -8.01 13.15
N ARG A 111 -13.37 -8.98 13.86
CA ARG A 111 -12.50 -8.70 15.02
C ARG A 111 -11.25 -7.93 14.61
N THR A 112 -10.57 -8.37 13.55
CA THR A 112 -9.38 -7.68 13.04
C THR A 112 -9.73 -6.24 12.63
N TRP A 113 -10.83 -6.04 11.91
CA TRP A 113 -11.30 -4.70 11.53
C TRP A 113 -11.48 -3.79 12.76
N VAL A 114 -12.20 -4.25 13.79
CA VAL A 114 -12.43 -3.46 15.01
C VAL A 114 -11.15 -3.20 15.79
N ASN A 115 -10.23 -4.16 15.85
CA ASN A 115 -8.98 -4.02 16.61
C ASN A 115 -7.96 -3.11 15.92
N GLU A 116 -7.92 -3.11 14.58
CA GLU A 116 -7.00 -2.28 13.78
C GLU A 116 -7.55 -0.87 13.53
N LEU A 117 -8.85 -0.67 13.75
CA LEU A 117 -9.46 0.65 13.75
C LEU A 117 -8.80 1.52 14.86
N PRO A 118 -8.43 2.79 14.58
CA PRO A 118 -7.95 3.70 15.62
C PRO A 118 -9.08 4.04 16.60
N LEU A 119 -9.25 3.19 17.61
CA LEU A 119 -10.27 3.28 18.65
C LEU A 119 -10.11 4.59 19.44
N GLY A 120 -11.25 5.23 19.74
CA GLY A 120 -11.31 6.55 20.38
C GLY A 120 -11.49 7.72 19.39
N LYS A 121 -11.27 7.49 18.09
CA LYS A 121 -11.67 8.43 17.02
C LYS A 121 -12.71 7.83 16.08
N SER A 122 -12.63 6.52 15.86
CA SER A 122 -13.55 5.79 14.98
C SER A 122 -14.50 4.90 15.76
N GLU A 123 -15.62 4.53 15.13
CA GLU A 123 -16.63 3.64 15.67
C GLU A 123 -17.02 2.54 14.67
N CYS A 124 -17.41 1.39 15.19
CA CYS A 124 -17.86 0.26 14.38
C CYS A 124 -19.01 -0.48 15.08
N ALA A 125 -20.13 -0.63 14.40
CA ALA A 125 -21.19 -1.55 14.80
C ALA A 125 -21.09 -2.85 13.99
N ILE A 126 -21.45 -3.98 14.59
CA ILE A 126 -21.49 -5.29 13.93
C ILE A 126 -22.89 -5.88 14.08
N THR A 127 -23.45 -6.38 12.99
CA THR A 127 -24.71 -7.13 12.98
C THR A 127 -24.59 -8.35 12.09
N PHE A 128 -25.31 -9.42 12.46
CA PHE A 128 -25.38 -10.71 11.78
C PHE A 128 -26.85 -10.98 11.40
#